data_AF-A0AA38PPX5-F1
#
_entry.id   AF-A0AA38PPX5-F1
#
_cell.length_a   1.000
_cell.length_b   1.000
_cell.length_c   1.000
_cell.angle_alpha   90.00
_cell.angle_beta   90.00
_cell.angle_gamma   90.00
#
_symmetry.space_group_name_H-M   'P 1'
#
loop_
_entity.id
_entity.type
_entity.pdbx_description
1 polymer ?
#
loop_
_entity_poly.entity_id
_entity_poly.type
_entity_poly.pdbx_seq_one_letter_code
_entity_poly.pdbx_strand_id
1 'polypeptide(L)'
;MIQGPLPYNSITTLLPTISRLAPRKPQKGRSIKSNHLRPNVRATDRLNAWSSPYAIQQREALSTQLPGHVIDNAFNIAGEGLFNSTKANYAAGLLRFNQFCDKENIPEEARMPASEILLAGFVGASAGSVSGRTIRAWLSGLRAWHVLKQAPWPEKSELLGLVRRAANTRGSHHQCAKRNPVTLQHLLALRLALDFTSPFHCAIWAVALTCFWGCRRLGELTVPGETEFNSRLHVTRLNLPDSYILLNNMRRLKFHIPWTKTTRELGADVIASANVPAICPCDAFLLHWEKNAAVPAGYPLFSYMDMDGNPKYMTKPKFLKTVIAIWCSAKMPNVLGHSFRIGGSVELLLAGVPPHVVAAIGGWESLAFLVYWRQIEDIVVSQTSEAYQKNWDRVRHDMNDYRKQTVNVEQLCGGALGSAWGVSHCSPFMGGHRGAKPQPNPLNWD
;
A
#
# COMPACT_ATOMS: atom_id res chain seq x y z
N MET A 1 24.01 72.13 13.47
CA MET A 1 24.04 70.66 13.67
C MET A 1 22.66 70.18 14.05
N ILE A 2 21.79 69.88 13.09
CA ILE A 2 20.53 69.17 13.30
C ILE A 2 20.33 68.31 12.04
N GLN A 3 20.50 67.00 12.17
CA GLN A 3 20.29 66.03 11.08
C GLN A 3 18.79 65.81 10.89
N GLY A 4 18.33 65.93 9.64
CA GLY A 4 16.98 65.59 9.20
C GLY A 4 16.73 64.07 9.11
N PRO A 5 15.48 63.66 8.86
CA PRO A 5 15.05 62.27 8.98
C PRO A 5 15.50 61.42 7.78
N LEU A 6 15.96 60.20 8.09
CA LEU A 6 16.32 59.18 7.11
C LEU A 6 15.05 58.56 6.46
N PRO A 7 15.11 58.16 5.18
CA PRO A 7 13.95 57.73 4.43
C PRO A 7 13.53 56.28 4.76
N TYR A 8 12.21 56.07 4.76
CA TYR A 8 11.52 54.78 4.70
C TYR A 8 12.09 53.92 3.56
N ASN A 9 12.63 52.74 3.87
CA ASN A 9 13.00 51.74 2.88
C ASN A 9 12.48 50.35 3.27
N SER A 10 11.45 49.93 2.54
CA SER A 10 11.24 48.59 1.97
C SER A 10 11.23 47.39 2.92
N ILE A 11 10.03 47.06 3.43
CA ILE A 11 9.70 45.74 3.97
C ILE A 11 9.86 44.70 2.84
N THR A 12 11.00 44.02 2.82
CA THR A 12 11.20 42.83 1.99
C THR A 12 10.44 41.69 2.64
N THR A 13 9.26 41.36 2.11
CA THR A 13 8.53 40.14 2.46
C THR A 13 9.40 38.92 2.17
N LEU A 14 10.00 38.35 3.21
CA LEU A 14 10.73 37.09 3.12
C LEU A 14 9.72 35.97 2.86
N LEU A 15 9.65 35.55 1.60
CA LEU A 15 8.93 34.34 1.20
C LEU A 15 9.56 33.12 1.90
N PRO A 16 8.75 32.17 2.40
CA PRO A 16 9.28 30.94 2.99
C PRO A 16 10.13 30.20 1.96
N THR A 17 11.17 29.50 2.42
CA THR A 17 12.19 28.83 1.61
C THR A 17 11.58 28.01 0.47
N ILE A 18 11.44 28.63 -0.71
CA ILE A 18 10.97 27.98 -1.92
C ILE A 18 12.07 27.00 -2.34
N SER A 19 11.69 25.78 -2.74
CA SER A 19 12.62 24.82 -3.32
C SER A 19 13.48 25.52 -4.39
N ARG A 20 14.81 25.44 -4.30
CA ARG A 20 15.78 26.03 -5.26
C ARG A 20 15.61 25.54 -6.71
N LEU A 21 14.72 24.58 -6.94
CA LEU A 21 14.53 23.94 -8.22
C LEU A 21 13.36 24.62 -8.97
N ALA A 22 13.61 25.03 -10.21
CA ALA A 22 12.66 25.81 -11.01
C ALA A 22 11.26 25.17 -11.13
N PRO A 23 10.18 25.98 -11.15
CA PRO A 23 8.83 25.53 -11.43
C PRO A 23 8.71 24.97 -12.85
N ARG A 24 7.87 23.93 -13.01
CA ARG A 24 7.61 23.32 -14.33
C ARG A 24 6.49 24.07 -15.05
N LYS A 25 6.57 24.16 -16.38
CA LYS A 25 5.46 24.66 -17.20
C LYS A 25 4.18 23.85 -16.91
N PRO A 26 3.03 24.49 -16.63
CA PRO A 26 1.78 23.77 -16.42
C PRO A 26 1.40 22.93 -17.63
N GLN A 27 0.93 21.70 -17.39
CA GLN A 27 0.33 20.88 -18.45
C GLN A 27 -1.00 21.50 -18.91
N LYS A 28 -1.43 21.19 -20.13
CA LYS A 28 -2.73 21.62 -20.68
C LYS A 28 -3.87 21.29 -19.70
N GLY A 29 -4.75 22.25 -19.42
CA GLY A 29 -5.86 22.11 -18.47
C GLY A 29 -5.47 22.15 -16.98
N ARG A 30 -4.22 22.52 -16.66
CA ARG A 30 -3.71 22.70 -15.29
C ARG A 30 -3.21 24.13 -15.02
N SER A 31 -3.67 25.10 -15.81
CA SER A 31 -3.45 26.53 -15.61
C SER A 31 -4.54 27.15 -14.73
N ILE A 32 -4.22 28.26 -14.09
CA ILE A 32 -5.11 29.11 -13.30
C ILE A 32 -4.97 30.54 -13.79
N LYS A 33 -5.92 31.42 -13.44
CA LYS A 33 -5.76 32.85 -13.68
C LYS A 33 -4.52 33.35 -12.92
N SER A 34 -3.63 34.06 -13.62
CA SER A 34 -2.41 34.58 -13.01
C SER A 34 -2.76 35.65 -11.97
N ASN A 35 -2.24 35.52 -10.75
CA ASN A 35 -2.30 36.54 -9.72
C ASN A 35 -1.15 36.38 -8.72
N HIS A 36 -0.95 37.40 -7.88
CA HIS A 36 0.11 37.42 -6.87
C HIS A 36 -0.13 36.41 -5.72
N LEU A 37 -1.38 36.00 -5.49
CA LEU A 37 -1.75 35.03 -4.46
C LEU A 37 -1.34 33.59 -4.79
N ARG A 38 -1.12 33.29 -6.08
CA ARG A 38 -0.82 31.93 -6.56
C ARG A 38 0.38 31.95 -7.51
N PRO A 39 1.58 32.25 -6.98
CA PRO A 39 2.78 32.23 -7.80
C PRO A 39 2.98 30.85 -8.45
N ASN A 40 3.60 30.85 -9.63
CA ASN A 40 3.91 29.62 -10.35
C ASN A 40 5.03 28.86 -9.63
N VAL A 41 4.64 27.95 -8.74
CA VAL A 41 5.54 27.10 -7.97
C VAL A 41 5.28 25.62 -8.22
N ARG A 42 6.20 24.76 -7.77
CA ARG A 42 6.03 23.30 -7.85
C ARG A 42 4.81 22.86 -7.04
N ALA A 43 4.21 21.74 -7.45
CA ALA A 43 3.06 21.18 -6.74
C ALA A 43 3.35 20.95 -5.24
N THR A 44 4.56 20.53 -4.88
CA THR A 44 4.97 20.34 -3.48
C THR A 44 4.91 21.61 -2.64
N ASP A 45 5.05 22.78 -3.28
CA ASP A 45 5.26 24.04 -2.58
C ASP A 45 3.97 24.88 -2.53
N ARG A 46 2.97 24.55 -3.36
CA ARG A 46 1.70 25.30 -3.46
C ARG A 46 0.98 25.47 -2.13
N LEU A 47 1.01 24.44 -1.29
CA LEU A 47 0.30 24.48 0.01
C LEU A 47 0.82 25.61 0.90
N ASN A 48 2.12 25.89 0.84
CA ASN A 48 2.76 26.96 1.61
C ASN A 48 2.74 28.29 0.85
N ALA A 49 3.09 28.26 -0.44
CA ALA A 49 3.29 29.45 -1.26
C ALA A 49 2.00 30.12 -1.73
N TRP A 50 0.90 29.37 -1.88
CA TRP A 50 -0.38 29.96 -2.27
C TRP A 50 -1.08 30.56 -1.04
N SER A 51 -1.64 31.75 -1.25
CA SER A 51 -2.26 32.57 -0.21
C SER A 51 -3.68 32.98 -0.59
N SER A 52 -4.32 33.72 0.31
CA SER A 52 -5.63 34.36 0.16
C SER A 52 -5.62 35.71 0.89
N PRO A 53 -6.56 36.63 0.62
CA PRO A 53 -6.71 37.86 1.39
C PRO A 53 -6.83 37.59 2.90
N TYR A 54 -7.63 36.59 3.29
CA TYR A 54 -7.77 36.15 4.69
C TYR A 54 -6.44 35.70 5.30
N ALA A 55 -5.66 34.89 4.58
CA ALA A 55 -4.38 34.39 5.07
C ALA A 55 -3.34 35.50 5.25
N ILE A 56 -3.37 36.53 4.39
CA ILE A 56 -2.52 37.72 4.50
C ILE A 56 -2.91 38.50 5.76
N GLN A 57 -4.20 38.82 5.92
CA GLN A 57 -4.72 39.54 7.08
C GLN A 57 -4.42 38.79 8.40
N GLN A 58 -4.58 37.47 8.41
CA GLN A 58 -4.23 36.66 9.59
C GLN A 58 -2.74 36.71 9.91
N ARG A 59 -1.88 36.67 8.89
CA ARG A 59 -0.44 36.77 9.11
C ARG A 59 -0.03 38.14 9.63
N GLU A 60 -0.65 39.21 9.12
CA GLU A 60 -0.46 40.57 9.64
C GLU A 60 -0.91 40.67 11.11
N ALA A 61 -2.10 40.14 11.44
CA ALA A 61 -2.60 40.10 12.81
C ALA A 61 -1.73 39.29 13.77
N LEU A 62 -1.08 38.22 13.31
CA LEU A 62 -0.09 37.48 14.11
C LEU A 62 1.21 38.26 14.28
N SER A 63 1.62 39.01 13.25
CA SER A 63 2.87 39.78 13.26
C SER A 63 2.84 40.97 14.21
N THR A 64 1.66 41.43 14.61
CA THR A 64 1.52 42.42 15.69
C THR A 64 1.69 41.83 17.09
N GLN A 65 1.58 40.51 17.24
CA GLN A 65 1.63 39.80 18.52
C GLN A 65 2.94 39.03 18.72
N LEU A 66 3.54 38.53 17.64
CA LEU A 66 4.72 37.67 17.68
C LEU A 66 5.76 38.13 16.65
N PRO A 67 7.07 37.98 16.94
CA PRO A 67 8.11 38.24 15.95
C PRO A 67 7.95 37.36 14.71
N GLY A 68 8.15 37.94 13.52
CA GLY A 68 7.96 37.25 12.24
C GLY A 68 8.71 35.92 12.11
N HIS A 69 9.95 35.85 12.62
CA HIS A 69 10.74 34.62 12.57
C HIS A 69 10.11 33.45 13.36
N VAL A 70 9.37 33.72 14.44
CA VAL A 70 8.67 32.69 15.23
C VAL A 70 7.50 32.13 14.43
N ILE A 71 6.74 33.03 13.80
CA ILE A 71 5.60 32.69 12.94
C ILE A 71 6.08 31.85 11.75
N ASP A 72 7.15 32.30 11.09
CA ASP A 72 7.74 31.65 9.93
C ASP A 72 8.25 30.26 10.29
N ASN A 73 8.95 30.12 11.42
CA ASN A 73 9.42 28.84 11.90
C ASN A 73 8.25 27.87 12.16
N ALA A 74 7.18 28.33 12.83
CA ALA A 74 6.01 27.50 13.11
C ALA A 74 5.35 26.98 11.82
N PHE A 75 5.13 27.84 10.83
CA PHE A 75 4.53 27.42 9.56
C PHE A 75 5.46 26.56 8.70
N ASN A 76 6.77 26.82 8.73
CA ASN A 76 7.75 26.00 8.03
C ASN A 76 7.77 24.57 8.59
N ILE A 77 7.88 24.42 9.91
CA ILE A 77 7.85 23.11 10.59
C ILE A 77 6.50 22.40 10.38
N ALA A 78 5.37 23.11 10.48
CA ALA A 78 4.07 22.54 10.19
C ALA A 78 3.97 22.03 8.74
N GLY A 79 4.56 22.76 7.79
CA GLY A 79 4.70 22.34 6.40
C GLY A 79 5.58 21.10 6.23
N GLU A 80 6.64 20.95 7.01
CA GLU A 80 7.53 19.77 6.99
C GLU A 80 6.87 18.48 7.51
N GLY A 81 5.79 18.60 8.30
CA GLY A 81 5.00 17.46 8.76
C GLY A 81 4.36 16.62 7.64
N LEU A 82 4.33 17.13 6.40
CA LEU A 82 3.81 16.44 5.22
C LEU A 82 4.92 15.99 4.27
N PHE A 83 4.87 14.70 3.86
CA PHE A 83 5.71 14.21 2.77
C PHE A 83 5.46 14.94 1.46
N ASN A 84 6.50 15.09 0.63
CA ASN A 84 6.41 15.71 -0.70
C ASN A 84 5.33 15.07 -1.59
N SER A 85 5.16 13.76 -1.53
CA SER A 85 4.08 13.06 -2.26
C SER A 85 2.69 13.46 -1.78
N THR A 86 2.50 13.65 -0.46
CA THR A 86 1.27 14.16 0.13
C THR A 86 1.03 15.61 -0.24
N LYS A 87 2.05 16.47 -0.15
CA LYS A 87 1.99 17.88 -0.58
C LYS A 87 1.55 18.00 -2.04
N ALA A 88 2.16 17.22 -2.94
CA ALA A 88 1.81 17.20 -4.35
C ALA A 88 0.35 16.75 -4.60
N ASN A 89 -0.14 15.75 -3.85
CA ASN A 89 -1.52 15.31 -3.94
C ASN A 89 -2.50 16.38 -3.44
N TYR A 90 -2.20 17.02 -2.31
CA TYR A 90 -3.03 18.09 -1.75
C TYR A 90 -3.09 19.31 -2.67
N ALA A 91 -1.94 19.67 -3.24
CA ALA A 91 -1.81 20.75 -4.20
C ALA A 91 -2.63 20.55 -5.48
N ALA A 92 -2.97 19.31 -5.85
CA ALA A 92 -3.92 19.06 -6.93
C ALA A 92 -5.34 19.50 -6.53
N GLY A 93 -5.74 19.32 -5.27
CA GLY A 93 -7.00 19.82 -4.73
C GLY A 93 -7.09 21.34 -4.76
N LEU A 94 -6.05 22.02 -4.27
CA LEU A 94 -5.96 23.48 -4.33
C LEU A 94 -6.07 23.99 -5.76
N LEU A 95 -5.35 23.37 -6.69
CA LEU A 95 -5.42 23.74 -8.11
C LEU A 95 -6.85 23.64 -8.64
N ARG A 96 -7.52 22.48 -8.42
CA ARG A 96 -8.86 22.23 -8.96
C ARG A 96 -9.92 23.13 -8.35
N PHE A 97 -9.82 23.43 -7.06
CA PHE A 97 -10.70 24.38 -6.40
C PHE A 97 -10.56 25.78 -6.97
N ASN A 98 -9.33 26.28 -7.14
CA ASN A 98 -9.12 27.61 -7.68
C ASN A 98 -9.51 27.70 -9.16
N GLN A 99 -9.33 26.64 -9.95
CA GLN A 99 -9.86 26.58 -11.32
C GLN A 99 -11.39 26.64 -11.35
N PHE A 100 -12.07 25.96 -10.42
CA PHE A 100 -13.51 26.05 -10.26
C PHE A 100 -13.93 27.48 -9.89
N CYS A 101 -13.29 28.08 -8.88
CA CYS A 101 -13.58 29.45 -8.47
C CYS A 101 -13.30 30.47 -9.60
N ASP A 102 -12.24 30.29 -10.37
CA ASP A 102 -11.95 31.14 -11.54
C ASP A 102 -13.03 31.01 -12.61
N LYS A 103 -13.51 29.79 -12.87
CA LYS A 103 -14.57 29.52 -13.86
C LYS A 103 -15.91 30.15 -13.45
N GLU A 104 -16.28 30.02 -12.18
CA GLU A 104 -17.54 30.53 -11.64
C GLU A 104 -17.45 31.99 -11.16
N ASN A 105 -16.34 32.68 -11.46
CA ASN A 105 -16.07 34.08 -11.05
C ASN A 105 -16.22 34.34 -9.54
N ILE A 106 -15.83 33.37 -8.71
CA ILE A 106 -15.86 33.52 -7.25
C ILE A 106 -14.71 34.47 -6.82
N PRO A 107 -15.00 35.56 -6.09
CA PRO A 107 -14.00 36.53 -5.66
C PRO A 107 -12.99 35.91 -4.68
N GLU A 108 -11.78 36.46 -4.60
CA GLU A 108 -10.66 35.90 -3.81
C GLU A 108 -10.97 35.85 -2.31
N GLU A 109 -11.72 36.84 -1.83
CA GLU A 109 -12.16 37.01 -0.45
C GLU A 109 -13.13 35.90 -0.02
N ALA A 110 -13.90 35.34 -0.97
CA ALA A 110 -14.85 34.26 -0.68
C ALA A 110 -14.22 32.86 -0.74
N ARG A 111 -12.97 32.73 -1.20
CA ARG A 111 -12.28 31.43 -1.37
C ARG A 111 -11.67 30.91 -0.07
N MET A 112 -11.46 31.78 0.92
CA MET A 112 -10.98 31.42 2.25
C MET A 112 -11.44 32.47 3.28
N PRO A 113 -12.11 32.07 4.37
CA PRO A 113 -12.55 30.70 4.69
C PRO A 113 -13.63 30.24 3.72
N ALA A 114 -13.46 29.05 3.12
CA ALA A 114 -14.42 28.55 2.14
C ALA A 114 -15.73 28.16 2.84
N SER A 115 -16.84 28.74 2.38
CA SER A 115 -18.16 28.41 2.92
C SER A 115 -18.59 26.97 2.59
N GLU A 116 -19.48 26.41 3.41
CA GLU A 116 -20.04 25.08 3.20
C GLU A 116 -20.68 24.93 1.81
N ILE A 117 -21.44 25.94 1.38
CA ILE A 117 -22.09 25.92 0.06
C ILE A 117 -21.10 26.01 -1.09
N LEU A 118 -20.00 26.76 -0.95
CA LEU A 118 -18.95 26.84 -1.96
C LEU A 118 -18.22 25.50 -2.12
N LEU A 119 -17.91 24.85 -1.00
CA LEU A 119 -17.31 23.51 -1.01
C LEU A 119 -18.27 22.47 -1.60
N ALA A 120 -19.55 22.53 -1.25
CA ALA A 120 -20.58 21.67 -1.82
C ALA A 120 -20.72 21.89 -3.35
N GLY A 121 -20.74 23.14 -3.81
CA GLY A 121 -20.75 23.50 -5.22
C GLY A 121 -19.53 22.96 -5.98
N PHE A 122 -18.34 23.10 -5.40
CA PHE A 122 -17.10 22.53 -5.97
C PHE A 122 -17.17 21.00 -6.12
N VAL A 123 -17.67 20.30 -5.10
CA VAL A 123 -17.89 18.84 -5.17
C VAL A 123 -18.94 18.50 -6.22
N GLY A 124 -20.04 19.23 -6.26
CA GLY A 124 -21.13 19.05 -7.22
C GLY A 124 -20.66 19.20 -8.67
N ALA A 125 -19.89 20.25 -8.97
CA ALA A 125 -19.31 20.50 -10.29
C ALA A 125 -18.32 19.40 -10.75
N SER A 126 -17.72 18.69 -9.79
CA SER A 126 -16.79 17.60 -10.05
C SER A 126 -17.45 16.21 -10.03
N ALA A 127 -18.70 16.12 -9.56
CA ALA A 127 -19.41 14.87 -9.36
C ALA A 127 -19.67 14.18 -10.70
N GLY A 128 -19.35 12.89 -10.79
CA GLY A 128 -19.53 12.11 -12.02
C GLY A 128 -18.43 12.32 -13.07
N SER A 129 -17.54 13.30 -12.91
CA SER A 129 -16.38 13.51 -13.80
C SER A 129 -15.10 12.83 -13.28
N VAL A 130 -15.06 12.52 -11.99
CA VAL A 130 -13.94 11.85 -11.32
C VAL A 130 -14.47 10.91 -10.23
N SER A 131 -13.61 10.00 -9.75
CA SER A 131 -13.98 9.13 -8.62
C SER A 131 -14.22 9.93 -7.33
N GLY A 132 -15.13 9.43 -6.47
CA GLY A 132 -15.35 10.01 -5.14
C GLY A 132 -14.08 10.02 -4.27
N ARG A 133 -13.15 9.08 -4.49
CA ARG A 133 -11.83 9.07 -3.84
C ARG A 133 -10.98 10.27 -4.24
N THR A 134 -11.03 10.66 -5.50
CA THR A 134 -10.32 11.84 -6.02
C THR A 134 -10.84 13.12 -5.36
N ILE A 135 -12.15 13.28 -5.31
CA ILE A 135 -12.78 14.46 -4.68
C ILE A 135 -12.42 14.53 -3.18
N ARG A 136 -12.46 13.39 -2.48
CA ARG A 136 -12.03 13.32 -1.09
C ARG A 136 -10.59 13.80 -0.91
N ALA A 137 -9.67 13.37 -1.79
CA ALA A 137 -8.29 13.81 -1.75
C ALA A 137 -8.15 15.32 -2.00
N TRP A 138 -8.96 15.89 -2.91
CA TRP A 138 -8.99 17.33 -3.15
C TRP A 138 -9.46 18.11 -1.91
N LEU A 139 -10.54 17.67 -1.28
CA LEU A 139 -11.04 18.26 -0.03
C LEU A 139 -10.03 18.14 1.11
N SER A 140 -9.30 17.02 1.23
CA SER A 140 -8.22 16.88 2.21
C SER A 140 -7.11 17.90 1.99
N GLY A 141 -6.76 18.19 0.73
CA GLY A 141 -5.81 19.25 0.40
C GLY A 141 -6.32 20.63 0.78
N LEU A 142 -7.59 20.93 0.50
CA LEU A 142 -8.21 22.20 0.89
C LEU A 142 -8.28 22.38 2.40
N ARG A 143 -8.65 21.33 3.14
CA ARG A 143 -8.64 21.34 4.60
C ARG A 143 -7.23 21.60 5.13
N ALA A 144 -6.22 20.91 4.61
CA ALA A 144 -4.84 21.12 5.03
C ALA A 144 -4.38 22.57 4.77
N TRP A 145 -4.80 23.17 3.65
CA TRP A 145 -4.53 24.57 3.35
C TRP A 145 -5.22 25.51 4.35
N HIS A 146 -6.50 25.27 4.69
CA HIS A 146 -7.20 26.06 5.69
C HIS A 146 -6.54 25.98 7.07
N VAL A 147 -6.17 24.77 7.52
CA VAL A 147 -5.44 24.57 8.78
C VAL A 147 -4.11 25.33 8.78
N LEU A 148 -3.31 25.21 7.71
CA LEU A 148 -2.02 25.90 7.60
C LEU A 148 -2.16 27.43 7.49
N LYS A 149 -3.32 27.95 7.08
CA LYS A 149 -3.59 29.39 7.03
C LYS A 149 -4.46 29.88 8.20
N GLN A 150 -4.66 29.04 9.22
CA GLN A 150 -5.50 29.33 10.39
C GLN A 150 -6.92 29.82 10.03
N ALA A 151 -7.47 29.26 8.94
CA ALA A 151 -8.82 29.54 8.49
C ALA A 151 -9.80 28.50 9.02
N PRO A 152 -11.01 28.91 9.44
CA PRO A 152 -12.10 27.99 9.77
C PRO A 152 -12.37 26.98 8.66
N TRP A 153 -12.66 25.74 9.06
CA TRP A 153 -13.07 24.66 8.16
C TRP A 153 -14.36 24.02 8.68
N PRO A 154 -15.39 23.79 7.84
CA PRO A 154 -16.66 23.23 8.30
C PRO A 154 -16.56 21.71 8.55
N GLU A 155 -16.02 21.32 9.71
CA GLU A 155 -15.75 19.91 10.03
C GLU A 155 -17.01 19.02 10.10
N LYS A 156 -18.13 19.59 10.59
CA LYS A 156 -19.39 18.89 10.85
C LYS A 156 -20.50 19.21 9.84
N SER A 157 -20.12 19.64 8.64
CA SER A 157 -21.08 19.97 7.59
C SER A 157 -21.85 18.73 7.09
N GLU A 158 -23.16 18.74 7.31
CA GLU A 158 -24.07 17.70 6.81
C GLU A 158 -24.26 17.80 5.29
N LEU A 159 -24.34 19.02 4.75
CA LEU A 159 -24.49 19.24 3.31
C LEU A 159 -23.28 18.69 2.54
N LEU A 160 -22.06 19.00 2.98
CA LEU A 160 -20.85 18.48 2.36
C LEU A 160 -20.79 16.96 2.49
N GLY A 161 -21.29 16.40 3.60
CA GLY A 161 -21.49 14.96 3.77
C GLY A 161 -22.42 14.35 2.71
N LEU A 162 -23.61 14.93 2.52
CA LEU A 162 -24.60 14.50 1.52
C LEU A 162 -24.04 14.59 0.10
N VAL A 163 -23.49 15.73 -0.27
CA VAL A 163 -22.98 15.98 -1.62
C VAL A 163 -21.78 15.07 -1.93
N ARG A 164 -20.93 14.76 -0.95
CA ARG A 164 -19.86 13.76 -1.11
C ARG A 164 -20.39 12.35 -1.33
N ARG A 165 -21.47 11.95 -0.65
CA ARG A 165 -22.12 10.63 -0.87
C ARG A 165 -22.66 10.56 -2.30
N ALA A 166 -23.40 11.58 -2.74
CA ALA A 166 -23.92 11.66 -4.10
C ALA A 166 -22.80 11.63 -5.15
N ALA A 167 -21.72 12.41 -4.95
CA ALA A 167 -20.57 12.42 -5.85
C ALA A 167 -19.85 11.07 -5.91
N ASN A 168 -19.79 10.33 -4.80
CA ASN A 168 -19.20 8.99 -4.78
C ASN A 168 -20.04 7.99 -5.60
N THR A 169 -21.36 8.05 -5.50
CA THR A 169 -22.27 7.22 -6.30
C THR A 169 -22.13 7.54 -7.79
N ARG A 170 -22.18 8.82 -8.17
CA ARG A 170 -22.04 9.28 -9.56
C ARG A 170 -20.66 8.95 -10.14
N GLY A 171 -19.60 9.03 -9.33
CA GLY A 171 -18.22 8.74 -9.74
C GLY A 171 -17.83 7.26 -9.66
N SER A 172 -18.77 6.34 -9.45
CA SER A 172 -18.48 4.91 -9.28
C SER A 172 -17.82 4.30 -10.53
N HIS A 173 -18.27 4.69 -11.72
CA HIS A 173 -17.68 4.25 -13.00
C HIS A 173 -16.24 4.75 -13.23
N HIS A 174 -15.80 5.77 -12.48
CA HIS A 174 -14.42 6.28 -12.51
C HIS A 174 -13.49 5.59 -11.51
N GLN A 175 -13.97 4.60 -10.76
CA GLN A 175 -13.10 3.84 -9.87
C GLN A 175 -12.16 2.97 -10.69
N CYS A 176 -10.86 3.02 -10.37
CA CYS A 176 -9.91 2.09 -10.97
C CYS A 176 -10.27 0.65 -10.60
N ALA A 177 -10.20 -0.25 -11.59
CA ALA A 177 -10.26 -1.68 -11.36
C ALA A 177 -9.26 -2.11 -10.26
N LYS A 178 -9.64 -3.15 -9.51
CA LYS A 178 -8.73 -3.77 -8.53
C LYS A 178 -7.50 -4.28 -9.28
N ARG A 179 -6.31 -4.00 -8.75
CA ARG A 179 -5.06 -4.46 -9.35
C ARG A 179 -4.94 -5.98 -9.21
N ASN A 180 -4.49 -6.64 -10.27
CA ASN A 180 -4.22 -8.07 -10.27
C ASN A 180 -3.00 -8.39 -9.40
N PRO A 181 -2.98 -9.56 -8.72
CA PRO A 181 -1.78 -10.07 -8.06
C PRO A 181 -0.69 -10.40 -9.08
N VAL A 182 0.57 -10.23 -8.70
CA VAL A 182 1.66 -11.01 -9.31
C VAL A 182 1.43 -12.47 -8.90
N THR A 183 1.59 -13.42 -9.81
CA THR A 183 1.41 -14.86 -9.53
C THR A 183 2.75 -15.60 -9.66
N LEU A 184 2.81 -16.88 -9.28
CA LEU A 184 4.00 -17.71 -9.54
C LEU A 184 4.36 -17.75 -11.03
N GLN A 185 3.38 -17.79 -11.93
CA GLN A 185 3.61 -17.76 -13.39
C GLN A 185 4.33 -16.48 -13.82
N HIS A 186 3.99 -15.33 -13.23
CA HIS A 186 4.70 -14.08 -13.48
C HIS A 186 6.17 -14.17 -13.03
N LEU A 187 6.44 -14.79 -11.88
CA LEU A 187 7.81 -14.96 -11.37
C LEU A 187 8.61 -15.94 -12.23
N LEU A 188 8.00 -17.03 -12.69
CA LEU A 188 8.64 -17.99 -13.59
C LEU A 188 8.94 -17.36 -14.96
N ALA A 189 8.01 -16.58 -15.52
CA ALA A 189 8.27 -15.84 -16.75
C ALA A 189 9.40 -14.82 -16.61
N LEU A 190 9.51 -14.14 -15.45
CA LEU A 190 10.67 -13.29 -15.17
C LEU A 190 11.96 -14.11 -15.14
N ARG A 191 11.98 -15.23 -14.42
CA ARG A 191 13.16 -16.08 -14.32
C ARG A 191 13.65 -16.57 -15.69
N LEU A 192 12.72 -16.94 -16.57
CA LEU A 192 13.06 -17.41 -17.93
C LEU A 192 13.58 -16.31 -18.85
N ALA A 193 13.19 -15.06 -18.62
CA ALA A 193 13.58 -13.92 -19.46
C ALA A 193 14.81 -13.15 -18.95
N LEU A 194 15.13 -13.25 -17.65
CA LEU A 194 16.27 -12.55 -17.05
C LEU A 194 17.58 -13.29 -17.32
N ASP A 195 18.56 -12.55 -17.82
CA ASP A 195 19.94 -13.01 -17.94
C ASP A 195 20.70 -12.84 -16.62
N PHE A 196 21.00 -13.94 -15.94
CA PHE A 196 21.70 -13.96 -14.64
C PHE A 196 23.22 -13.74 -14.71
N THR A 197 23.77 -13.52 -15.91
CA THR A 197 25.13 -12.99 -16.03
C THR A 197 25.16 -11.47 -15.82
N SER A 198 24.04 -10.79 -16.06
CA SER A 198 23.88 -9.35 -15.86
C SER A 198 23.67 -8.99 -14.37
N PRO A 199 24.54 -8.15 -13.77
CA PRO A 199 24.35 -7.70 -12.39
C PRO A 199 23.04 -6.94 -12.16
N PHE A 200 22.55 -6.22 -13.19
CA PHE A 200 21.27 -5.53 -13.17
C PHE A 200 20.07 -6.50 -13.06
N HIS A 201 20.06 -7.58 -13.84
CA HIS A 201 18.99 -8.56 -13.81
C HIS A 201 18.98 -9.37 -12.50
N CYS A 202 20.14 -9.69 -11.94
CA CYS A 202 20.24 -10.29 -10.61
C CYS A 202 19.60 -9.39 -9.54
N ALA A 203 19.84 -8.08 -9.60
CA ALA A 203 19.22 -7.12 -8.71
C ALA A 203 17.68 -7.04 -8.89
N ILE A 204 17.18 -7.04 -10.13
CA ILE A 204 15.73 -7.14 -10.40
C ILE A 204 15.15 -8.40 -9.78
N TRP A 205 15.80 -9.54 -9.98
CA TRP A 205 15.32 -10.81 -9.47
C TRP A 205 15.24 -10.84 -7.94
N ALA A 206 16.27 -10.36 -7.28
CA ALA A 206 16.31 -10.24 -5.83
C ALA A 206 15.21 -9.31 -5.29
N VAL A 207 15.00 -8.14 -5.91
CA VAL A 207 13.91 -7.22 -5.52
C VAL A 207 12.55 -7.85 -5.74
N ALA A 208 12.32 -8.50 -6.89
CA ALA A 208 11.05 -9.12 -7.23
C ALA A 208 10.64 -10.17 -6.19
N LEU A 209 11.54 -11.10 -5.87
CA LEU A 209 11.26 -12.16 -4.90
C LEU A 209 11.19 -11.66 -3.46
N THR A 210 12.01 -10.68 -3.08
CA THR A 210 11.92 -10.08 -1.74
C THR A 210 10.62 -9.30 -1.56
N CYS A 211 10.17 -8.56 -2.58
CA CYS A 211 8.87 -7.88 -2.54
C CYS A 211 7.71 -8.87 -2.49
N PHE A 212 7.78 -9.95 -3.27
CA PHE A 212 6.74 -10.97 -3.32
C PHE A 212 6.65 -11.73 -2.00
N TRP A 213 7.69 -12.48 -1.63
CA TRP A 213 7.68 -13.34 -0.44
C TRP A 213 7.68 -12.58 0.88
N GLY A 214 8.24 -11.36 0.90
CA GLY A 214 8.17 -10.48 2.06
C GLY A 214 6.89 -9.65 2.12
N CYS A 215 5.97 -9.76 1.16
CA CYS A 215 4.78 -8.91 1.05
C CYS A 215 5.12 -7.40 1.18
N ARG A 216 6.25 -6.97 0.62
CA ARG A 216 6.77 -5.60 0.78
C ARG A 216 6.29 -4.68 -0.32
N ARG A 217 6.16 -3.39 -0.01
CA ARG A 217 5.91 -2.40 -1.07
C ARG A 217 7.19 -2.19 -1.83
N LEU A 218 7.10 -2.12 -3.16
CA LEU A 218 8.28 -1.91 -4.01
C LEU A 218 9.12 -0.68 -3.61
N GLY A 219 8.47 0.40 -3.16
CA GLY A 219 9.17 1.62 -2.73
C GLY A 219 9.94 1.49 -1.41
N GLU A 220 9.81 0.37 -0.70
CA GLU A 220 10.59 0.07 0.51
C GLU A 220 11.96 -0.55 0.15
N LEU A 221 12.08 -1.14 -1.05
CA LEU A 221 13.28 -1.84 -1.52
C LEU A 221 13.97 -1.16 -2.72
N THR A 222 13.39 -0.07 -3.24
CA THR A 222 13.89 0.66 -4.42
C THR A 222 13.93 2.15 -4.15
N VAL A 223 14.76 2.87 -4.91
CA VAL A 223 14.87 4.33 -4.82
C VAL A 223 13.87 4.99 -5.81
N PRO A 224 13.25 6.14 -5.49
CA PRO A 224 12.34 6.82 -6.40
C PRO A 224 12.97 7.24 -7.74
N GLY A 225 14.25 7.66 -7.71
CA GLY A 225 15.02 8.13 -8.86
C GLY A 225 16.52 8.19 -8.57
N GLU A 226 17.32 8.45 -9.61
CA GLU A 226 18.80 8.41 -9.52
C GLU A 226 19.39 9.45 -8.56
N THR A 227 18.67 10.54 -8.29
CA THR A 227 19.11 11.63 -7.38
C THR A 227 18.31 11.68 -6.09
N GLU A 228 17.50 10.65 -5.80
CA GLU A 228 16.55 10.63 -4.69
C GLU A 228 16.95 9.63 -3.59
N PHE A 229 18.19 9.16 -3.59
CA PHE A 229 18.72 8.34 -2.51
C PHE A 229 18.86 9.14 -1.21
N ASN A 230 18.52 8.49 -0.11
CA ASN A 230 18.64 9.00 1.25
C ASN A 230 18.77 7.80 2.19
N SER A 231 19.90 7.67 2.89
CA SER A 231 20.20 6.55 3.78
C SER A 231 19.27 6.46 5.00
N ARG A 232 18.57 7.54 5.37
CA ARG A 232 17.54 7.53 6.42
C ARG A 232 16.23 6.87 5.96
N LEU A 233 15.99 6.84 4.65
CA LEU A 233 14.74 6.31 4.07
C LEU A 233 14.94 5.00 3.33
N HIS A 234 16.15 4.73 2.85
CA HIS A 234 16.44 3.59 2.00
C HIS A 234 17.51 2.71 2.64
N VAL A 235 17.24 1.41 2.70
CA VAL A 235 18.18 0.41 3.22
C VAL A 235 19.47 0.40 2.40
N THR A 236 20.61 0.39 3.08
CA THR A 236 21.95 0.38 2.49
C THR A 236 22.59 -1.00 2.62
N ARG A 237 23.73 -1.20 1.97
CA ARG A 237 24.54 -2.43 2.10
C ARG A 237 25.35 -2.49 3.40
N LEU A 238 25.47 -1.38 4.15
CA LEU A 238 26.11 -1.35 5.48
C LEU A 238 25.34 -2.19 6.51
N ASN A 239 24.01 -2.21 6.38
CA ASN A 239 23.11 -3.00 7.21
C ASN A 239 23.02 -4.41 6.62
N LEU A 240 24.13 -5.15 6.68
CA LEU A 240 24.18 -6.55 6.27
C LEU A 240 22.98 -7.32 6.85
N PRO A 241 22.27 -8.13 6.06
CA PRO A 241 21.17 -8.94 6.56
C PRO A 241 21.66 -9.86 7.69
N ASP A 242 20.95 -9.90 8.82
CA ASP A 242 21.20 -10.83 9.95
C ASP A 242 20.92 -12.31 9.60
N SER A 243 20.74 -12.65 8.32
CA SER A 243 19.79 -13.67 7.92
C SER A 243 20.35 -14.89 7.22
N TYR A 244 21.40 -15.47 7.77
CA TYR A 244 21.75 -16.84 7.42
C TYR A 244 21.53 -17.72 8.64
N ILE A 245 20.30 -17.69 9.18
CA ILE A 245 19.92 -18.62 10.25
C ILE A 245 19.08 -19.72 9.61
N LEU A 246 19.70 -20.89 9.47
CA LEU A 246 19.03 -22.17 9.22
C LEU A 246 18.21 -22.52 10.46
N LEU A 247 16.90 -22.36 10.39
CA LEU A 247 15.98 -23.02 11.33
C LEU A 247 15.39 -24.21 10.57
N ASN A 248 15.68 -25.43 11.03
CA ASN A 248 15.09 -26.67 10.48
C ASN A 248 15.29 -26.83 8.96
N ASN A 249 16.52 -26.63 8.45
CA ASN A 249 16.86 -26.67 7.01
C ASN A 249 16.16 -25.63 6.11
N MET A 250 15.41 -24.68 6.67
CA MET A 250 14.74 -23.62 5.92
C MET A 250 15.60 -22.37 5.86
N ARG A 251 15.81 -21.84 4.64
CA ARG A 251 16.51 -20.57 4.41
C ARG A 251 15.52 -19.41 4.55
N ARG A 252 15.91 -18.36 5.28
CA ARG A 252 15.16 -17.10 5.38
C ARG A 252 16.05 -15.92 5.07
N LEU A 253 15.54 -14.91 4.38
CA LEU A 253 16.14 -13.61 4.22
C LEU A 253 15.51 -12.66 5.25
N LYS A 254 16.33 -11.94 6.00
CA LYS A 254 15.95 -10.99 7.05
C LYS A 254 16.89 -9.79 7.05
N PHE A 255 16.36 -8.60 6.86
CA PHE A 255 17.12 -7.36 7.04
C PHE A 255 16.20 -6.24 7.50
N HIS A 256 16.77 -5.25 8.15
CA HIS A 256 16.03 -4.08 8.62
C HIS A 256 15.98 -3.00 7.53
N ILE A 257 14.80 -2.46 7.26
CA ILE A 257 14.64 -1.24 6.46
C ILE A 257 14.44 -0.04 7.39
N PRO A 258 15.16 1.08 7.17
CA PRO A 258 15.18 2.20 8.12
C PRO A 258 13.88 3.01 8.14
N TRP A 259 13.00 2.81 7.15
CA TRP A 259 11.78 3.59 7.06
C TRP A 259 10.61 2.82 6.45
N THR A 260 9.42 2.99 7.04
CA THR A 260 8.16 2.63 6.38
C THR A 260 7.11 3.72 6.55
N LYS A 261 6.05 3.68 5.72
CA LYS A 261 4.96 4.64 5.81
C LYS A 261 4.26 4.63 7.18
N THR A 262 4.18 3.48 7.84
CA THR A 262 3.42 3.29 9.08
C THR A 262 4.29 3.48 10.31
N THR A 263 5.49 2.93 10.31
CA THR A 263 6.42 2.97 11.46
C THR A 263 7.41 4.12 11.40
N ARG A 264 7.46 4.86 10.28
CA ARG A 264 8.40 5.97 10.06
C ARG A 264 9.85 5.53 10.31
N GLU A 265 10.64 6.33 11.03
CA GLU A 265 12.06 6.11 11.31
C GLU A 265 12.34 4.91 12.23
N LEU A 266 11.31 4.32 12.87
CA LEU A 266 11.45 3.04 13.56
C LEU A 266 11.76 1.90 12.58
N GLY A 267 11.46 2.09 11.29
CA GLY A 267 11.74 1.10 10.27
C GLY A 267 10.91 -0.17 10.43
N ALA A 268 11.35 -1.25 9.79
CA ALA A 268 10.73 -2.57 9.95
C ALA A 268 11.70 -3.67 9.51
N ASP A 269 11.53 -4.87 10.06
CA ASP A 269 12.21 -6.05 9.53
C ASP A 269 11.48 -6.55 8.28
N VAL A 270 12.23 -6.78 7.21
CA VAL A 270 11.78 -7.51 6.03
C VAL A 270 12.16 -8.96 6.23
N ILE A 271 11.19 -9.87 6.22
CA ILE A 271 11.42 -11.31 6.30
C ILE A 271 10.82 -11.95 5.05
N ALA A 272 11.62 -12.74 4.34
CA ALA A 272 11.18 -13.47 3.15
C ALA A 272 11.71 -14.91 3.19
N SER A 273 10.84 -15.87 2.91
CA SER A 273 11.19 -17.28 2.77
C SER A 273 10.22 -17.92 1.78
N ALA A 274 10.68 -18.95 1.08
CA ALA A 274 9.86 -19.71 0.15
C ALA A 274 10.35 -21.16 0.14
N ASN A 275 9.43 -22.12 0.06
CA ASN A 275 9.75 -23.54 -0.05
C ASN A 275 9.82 -24.02 -1.50
N VAL A 276 10.10 -23.12 -2.45
CA VAL A 276 10.19 -23.43 -3.88
C VAL A 276 11.57 -22.98 -4.38
N PRO A 277 12.50 -23.92 -4.64
CA PRO A 277 13.89 -23.58 -4.98
C PRO A 277 14.03 -22.64 -6.18
N ALA A 278 13.22 -22.82 -7.23
CA ALA A 278 13.27 -21.99 -8.43
C ALA A 278 12.94 -20.49 -8.19
N ILE A 279 12.26 -20.17 -7.10
CA ILE A 279 11.81 -18.81 -6.76
C ILE A 279 12.16 -18.46 -5.30
N CYS A 280 13.25 -19.03 -4.81
CA CYS A 280 13.76 -18.80 -3.46
C CYS A 280 14.31 -17.36 -3.32
N PRO A 281 13.76 -16.53 -2.40
CA PRO A 281 14.24 -15.16 -2.20
C PRO A 281 15.68 -15.12 -1.65
N CYS A 282 16.09 -16.14 -0.89
CA CYS A 282 17.46 -16.25 -0.36
C CYS A 282 18.48 -16.48 -1.46
N ASP A 283 18.21 -17.43 -2.36
CA ASP A 283 19.14 -17.75 -3.45
C ASP A 283 19.25 -16.59 -4.45
N ALA A 284 18.13 -15.91 -4.72
CA ALA A 284 18.12 -14.70 -5.54
C ALA A 284 18.90 -13.55 -4.89
N PHE A 285 18.76 -13.36 -3.58
CA PHE A 285 19.53 -12.36 -2.85
C PHE A 285 21.02 -12.68 -2.85
N LEU A 286 21.41 -13.93 -2.63
CA LEU A 286 22.80 -14.37 -2.66
C LEU A 286 23.44 -14.16 -4.03
N LEU A 287 22.73 -14.55 -5.09
CA LEU A 287 23.18 -14.32 -6.47
C LEU A 287 23.38 -12.82 -6.76
N HIS A 288 22.45 -11.97 -6.32
CA HIS A 288 22.60 -10.52 -6.41
C HIS A 288 23.80 -10.02 -5.61
N TRP A 289 23.97 -10.51 -4.38
CA TRP A 289 25.04 -10.10 -3.48
C TRP A 289 26.43 -10.40 -4.07
N GLU A 290 26.59 -11.59 -4.64
CA GLU A 290 27.81 -12.04 -5.29
C GLU A 290 28.07 -11.25 -6.59
N LYS A 291 27.09 -11.16 -7.49
CA LYS A 291 27.26 -10.46 -8.78
C LYS A 291 27.47 -8.96 -8.65
N ASN A 292 27.03 -8.36 -7.54
CA ASN A 292 27.18 -6.94 -7.25
C ASN A 292 28.13 -6.69 -6.06
N ALA A 293 29.12 -7.56 -5.84
CA ALA A 293 30.09 -7.43 -4.74
C ALA A 293 30.87 -6.09 -4.78
N ALA A 294 31.16 -5.57 -5.98
CA ALA A 294 31.89 -4.31 -6.18
C ALA A 294 31.08 -3.05 -5.83
N VAL A 295 29.78 -3.16 -5.56
CA VAL A 295 28.96 -2.01 -5.16
C VAL A 295 29.36 -1.56 -3.74
N PRO A 296 29.71 -0.28 -3.52
CA PRO A 296 30.15 0.20 -2.22
C PRO A 296 29.08 0.08 -1.12
N ALA A 297 29.51 -0.11 0.13
CA ALA A 297 28.60 -0.38 1.25
C ALA A 297 27.56 0.72 1.52
N GLY A 298 27.90 1.98 1.26
CA GLY A 298 27.00 3.13 1.44
C GLY A 298 25.85 3.21 0.43
N TYR A 299 25.85 2.39 -0.62
CA TYR A 299 24.80 2.38 -1.64
C TYR A 299 23.56 1.60 -1.15
N PRO A 300 22.38 1.86 -1.75
CA PRO A 300 21.18 1.07 -1.51
C PRO A 300 21.42 -0.44 -1.67
N LEU A 301 20.75 -1.25 -0.85
CA LEU A 301 20.95 -2.71 -0.77
C LEU A 301 20.91 -3.42 -2.13
N PHE A 302 19.92 -3.05 -2.97
CA PHE A 302 19.68 -3.64 -4.28
C PHE A 302 20.35 -2.89 -5.45
N SER A 303 21.34 -2.05 -5.18
CA SER A 303 22.12 -1.38 -6.22
C SER A 303 22.94 -2.36 -7.05
N TYR A 304 23.24 -2.01 -8.29
CA TYR A 304 23.92 -2.88 -9.24
C TYR A 304 25.06 -2.18 -9.98
N MET A 305 26.00 -2.94 -10.54
CA MET A 305 27.04 -2.42 -11.43
C MET A 305 26.51 -2.34 -12.86
N ASP A 306 26.67 -1.20 -13.53
CA ASP A 306 26.41 -1.09 -14.96
C ASP A 306 27.56 -1.67 -15.81
N MET A 307 27.39 -1.63 -17.14
CA MET A 307 28.36 -2.17 -18.09
C MET A 307 29.72 -1.46 -18.04
N ASP A 308 29.73 -0.20 -17.56
CA ASP A 308 30.93 0.62 -17.45
C ASP A 308 31.61 0.44 -16.07
N GLY A 309 31.11 -0.47 -15.23
CA GLY A 309 31.63 -0.69 -13.89
C GLY A 309 31.26 0.41 -12.90
N ASN A 310 30.21 1.20 -13.17
CA ASN A 310 29.72 2.22 -12.25
C ASN A 310 28.55 1.69 -11.41
N PRO A 311 28.52 1.98 -10.10
CA PRO A 311 27.39 1.59 -9.26
C PRO A 311 26.16 2.45 -9.57
N LYS A 312 25.01 1.80 -9.74
CA LYS A 312 23.71 2.43 -10.01
C LYS A 312 22.65 1.99 -9.00
N TYR A 313 21.74 2.90 -8.69
CA TYR A 313 20.60 2.58 -7.83
C TYR A 313 19.56 1.74 -8.58
N MET A 314 19.00 0.75 -7.89
CA MET A 314 17.77 0.12 -8.37
C MET A 314 16.59 1.08 -8.15
N THR A 315 16.27 1.82 -9.21
CA THR A 315 15.15 2.77 -9.17
C THR A 315 13.84 2.08 -9.52
N LYS A 316 12.76 2.51 -8.86
CA LYS A 316 11.41 1.99 -9.11
C LYS A 316 10.99 2.08 -10.59
N PRO A 317 11.25 3.18 -11.33
CA PRO A 317 10.91 3.25 -12.76
C PRO A 317 11.67 2.24 -13.62
N LYS A 318 12.99 2.05 -13.39
CA LYS A 318 13.80 1.06 -14.11
C LYS A 318 13.28 -0.36 -13.86
N PHE A 319 13.10 -0.71 -12.59
CA PHE A 319 12.54 -2.00 -12.20
C PHE A 319 11.20 -2.28 -12.91
N LEU A 320 10.24 -1.35 -12.79
CA LEU A 320 8.91 -1.53 -13.37
C LEU A 320 8.95 -1.59 -14.89
N LYS A 321 9.77 -0.76 -15.55
CA LYS A 321 9.91 -0.79 -17.01
C LYS A 321 10.35 -2.17 -17.48
N THR A 322 11.35 -2.77 -16.84
CA THR A 322 11.87 -4.09 -17.23
C THR A 322 10.86 -5.21 -16.98
N VAL A 323 10.30 -5.32 -15.77
CA VAL A 323 9.38 -6.44 -15.45
C VAL A 323 8.07 -6.36 -16.25
N ILE A 324 7.54 -5.15 -16.47
CA ILE A 324 6.32 -4.96 -17.27
C ILE A 324 6.59 -5.31 -18.73
N ALA A 325 7.75 -4.95 -19.29
CA ALA A 325 8.09 -5.33 -20.66
C ALA A 325 8.10 -6.86 -20.84
N ILE A 326 8.73 -7.58 -19.91
CA ILE A 326 8.77 -9.05 -19.93
C ILE A 326 7.36 -9.64 -19.84
N TRP A 327 6.54 -9.18 -18.89
CA TRP A 327 5.19 -9.69 -18.71
C TRP A 327 4.24 -9.35 -19.85
N CYS A 328 4.38 -8.17 -20.47
CA CYS A 328 3.64 -7.84 -21.69
C CYS A 328 3.99 -8.80 -22.83
N SER A 329 5.27 -9.11 -23.04
CA SER A 329 5.71 -10.09 -24.05
C SER A 329 5.17 -11.51 -23.76
N ALA A 330 5.03 -11.86 -22.48
CA ALA A 330 4.44 -13.11 -22.03
C ALA A 330 2.89 -13.09 -21.99
N LYS A 331 2.23 -12.05 -22.52
CA LYS A 331 0.76 -11.87 -22.52
C LYS A 331 0.13 -11.87 -21.12
N MET A 332 0.86 -11.39 -20.12
CA MET A 332 0.39 -11.23 -18.73
C MET A 332 0.39 -9.74 -18.29
N PRO A 333 -0.40 -8.86 -18.92
CA PRO A 333 -0.42 -7.44 -18.60
C PRO A 333 -1.14 -7.14 -17.26
N ASN A 334 -1.23 -5.86 -16.90
CA ASN A 334 -2.02 -5.33 -15.78
C ASN A 334 -1.50 -5.60 -14.36
N VAL A 335 -0.19 -5.77 -14.21
CA VAL A 335 0.51 -5.83 -12.91
C VAL A 335 1.45 -4.64 -12.71
N LEU A 336 1.51 -4.13 -11.48
CA LEU A 336 2.30 -2.94 -11.10
C LEU A 336 3.10 -3.22 -9.84
N GLY A 337 3.90 -2.27 -9.36
CA GLY A 337 4.73 -2.47 -8.16
C GLY A 337 3.95 -2.85 -6.89
N HIS A 338 2.68 -2.48 -6.79
CA HIS A 338 1.82 -2.90 -5.66
C HIS A 338 1.31 -4.35 -5.80
N SER A 339 1.28 -4.88 -7.02
CA SER A 339 0.84 -6.24 -7.33
C SER A 339 1.75 -7.30 -6.73
N PHE A 340 3.03 -7.00 -6.47
CA PHE A 340 3.94 -7.91 -5.75
C PHE A 340 3.46 -8.19 -4.32
N ARG A 341 3.13 -7.12 -3.57
CA ARG A 341 2.60 -7.23 -2.21
C ARG A 341 1.27 -7.98 -2.16
N ILE A 342 0.39 -7.71 -3.13
CA ILE A 342 -0.87 -8.44 -3.27
C ILE A 342 -0.61 -9.92 -3.58
N GLY A 343 0.25 -10.18 -4.55
CA GLY A 343 0.61 -11.52 -5.01
C GLY A 343 1.17 -12.40 -3.90
N GLY A 344 2.17 -11.89 -3.17
CA GLY A 344 2.74 -12.60 -2.04
C GLY A 344 1.74 -12.93 -0.95
N SER A 345 0.81 -12.00 -0.64
CA SER A 345 -0.23 -12.27 0.36
C SER A 345 -1.19 -13.36 -0.09
N VAL A 346 -1.65 -13.29 -1.34
CA VAL A 346 -2.55 -14.30 -1.92
C VAL A 346 -1.87 -15.66 -1.95
N GLU A 347 -0.63 -15.72 -2.44
CA GLU A 347 0.13 -16.96 -2.54
C GLU A 347 0.34 -17.62 -1.16
N LEU A 348 0.76 -16.84 -0.15
CA LEU A 348 0.96 -17.37 1.20
C LEU A 348 -0.36 -17.86 1.82
N LEU A 349 -1.47 -17.14 1.60
CA LEU A 349 -2.79 -17.55 2.09
C LEU A 349 -3.29 -18.82 1.40
N LEU A 350 -3.06 -18.96 0.09
CA LEU A 350 -3.39 -20.16 -0.69
C LEU A 350 -2.53 -21.36 -0.27
N ALA A 351 -1.27 -21.12 0.12
CA ALA A 351 -0.36 -22.11 0.69
C ALA A 351 -0.66 -22.48 2.16
N GLY A 352 -1.78 -22.01 2.73
CA GLY A 352 -2.21 -22.37 4.09
C GLY A 352 -1.52 -21.59 5.21
N VAL A 353 -0.74 -20.56 4.90
CA VAL A 353 -0.09 -19.73 5.93
C VAL A 353 -1.16 -18.94 6.70
N PRO A 354 -1.18 -19.00 8.05
CA PRO A 354 -2.22 -18.33 8.82
C PRO A 354 -2.26 -16.82 8.56
N PRO A 355 -3.45 -16.20 8.45
CA PRO A 355 -3.62 -14.77 8.20
C PRO A 355 -2.76 -13.84 9.05
N HIS A 356 -2.62 -14.10 10.35
CA HIS A 356 -1.83 -13.28 11.26
C HIS A 356 -0.33 -13.35 10.96
N VAL A 357 0.17 -14.49 10.45
CA VAL A 357 1.57 -14.64 10.01
C VAL A 357 1.81 -13.87 8.72
N VAL A 358 0.88 -13.95 7.75
CA VAL A 358 0.97 -13.14 6.51
C VAL A 358 0.91 -11.65 6.84
N ALA A 359 0.05 -11.25 7.79
CA ALA A 359 -0.04 -9.89 8.29
C ALA A 359 1.31 -9.42 8.89
N ALA A 360 1.95 -10.26 9.70
CA ALA A 360 3.27 -9.98 10.27
C ALA A 360 4.35 -9.84 9.18
N ILE A 361 4.40 -10.75 8.21
CA ILE A 361 5.37 -10.72 7.10
C ILE A 361 5.30 -9.40 6.33
N GLY A 362 4.11 -8.95 5.94
CA GLY A 362 3.98 -7.68 5.23
C GLY A 362 3.98 -6.43 6.11
N GLY A 363 4.12 -6.57 7.44
CA GLY A 363 4.11 -5.45 8.38
C GLY A 363 2.77 -4.72 8.46
N TRP A 364 1.66 -5.47 8.53
CA TRP A 364 0.33 -4.93 8.79
C TRP A 364 -0.01 -5.02 10.28
N GLU A 365 -0.29 -3.88 10.89
CA GLU A 365 -0.77 -3.79 12.28
C GLU A 365 -2.31 -3.66 12.38
N SER A 366 -2.98 -3.47 11.24
CA SER A 366 -4.43 -3.23 11.18
C SER A 366 -5.13 -4.10 10.14
N LEU A 367 -6.47 -4.12 10.21
CA LEU A 367 -7.35 -4.80 9.26
C LEU A 367 -7.25 -4.29 7.81
N ALA A 368 -6.42 -3.28 7.54
CA ALA A 368 -6.04 -2.90 6.17
C ALA A 368 -5.44 -4.08 5.37
N PHE A 369 -4.94 -5.11 6.05
CA PHE A 369 -4.54 -6.39 5.46
C PHE A 369 -5.64 -7.06 4.63
N LEU A 370 -6.91 -6.99 5.05
CA LEU A 370 -8.03 -7.65 4.36
C LEU A 370 -8.24 -7.14 2.92
N VAL A 371 -7.79 -5.92 2.61
CA VAL A 371 -7.86 -5.36 1.25
C VAL A 371 -6.99 -6.15 0.25
N TYR A 372 -6.01 -6.90 0.74
CA TYR A 372 -5.06 -7.71 -0.05
C TYR A 372 -5.54 -9.13 -0.31
N TRP A 373 -6.66 -9.56 0.30
CA TRP A 373 -7.31 -10.85 0.03
C TRP A 373 -8.02 -10.77 -1.32
N ARG A 374 -7.23 -10.78 -2.40
CA ARG A 374 -7.74 -11.01 -3.76
C ARG A 374 -8.00 -12.52 -3.90
N GLN A 375 -8.89 -12.89 -4.81
CA GLN A 375 -9.27 -14.29 -5.00
C GLN A 375 -9.80 -14.92 -3.70
N ILE A 376 -10.72 -14.20 -3.04
CA ILE A 376 -11.28 -14.65 -1.75
C ILE A 376 -11.98 -16.00 -1.87
N GLU A 377 -12.62 -16.27 -3.02
CA GLU A 377 -13.27 -17.55 -3.32
C GLU A 377 -12.26 -18.69 -3.25
N ASP A 378 -11.11 -18.55 -3.92
CA ASP A 378 -10.04 -19.55 -3.92
C ASP A 378 -9.40 -19.72 -2.53
N ILE A 379 -9.16 -18.60 -1.83
CA ILE A 379 -8.60 -18.63 -0.46
C ILE A 379 -9.54 -19.36 0.49
N VAL A 380 -10.84 -19.06 0.44
CA VAL A 380 -11.84 -19.70 1.30
C VAL A 380 -11.93 -21.19 1.00
N VAL A 381 -11.99 -21.59 -0.27
CA VAL A 381 -12.04 -23.01 -0.65
C VAL A 381 -10.79 -23.75 -0.19
N SER A 382 -9.59 -23.21 -0.44
CA SER A 382 -8.33 -23.83 -0.01
C SER A 382 -8.27 -24.02 1.51
N GLN A 383 -8.52 -22.96 2.27
CA GLN A 383 -8.41 -23.00 3.72
C GLN A 383 -9.50 -23.85 4.38
N THR A 384 -10.73 -23.79 3.87
CA THR A 384 -11.82 -24.65 4.38
C THR A 384 -11.54 -26.12 4.08
N SER A 385 -11.08 -26.44 2.87
CA SER A 385 -10.67 -27.81 2.50
C SER A 385 -9.56 -28.34 3.42
N GLU A 386 -8.50 -27.56 3.62
CA GLU A 386 -7.38 -27.96 4.49
C GLU A 386 -7.82 -28.13 5.96
N ALA A 387 -8.67 -27.23 6.47
CA ALA A 387 -9.21 -27.33 7.82
C ALA A 387 -10.05 -28.60 8.01
N TYR A 388 -10.88 -28.98 7.04
CA TYR A 388 -11.62 -30.23 7.08
C TYR A 388 -10.70 -31.44 6.94
N GLN A 389 -9.70 -31.41 6.06
CA GLN A 389 -8.74 -32.51 5.89
C GLN A 389 -7.97 -32.82 7.18
N LYS A 390 -7.44 -31.79 7.87
CA LYS A 390 -6.74 -31.97 9.16
C LYS A 390 -7.63 -32.63 10.22
N ASN A 391 -8.91 -32.26 10.25
CA ASN A 391 -9.88 -32.88 11.15
C ASN A 391 -10.23 -34.32 10.73
N TRP A 392 -10.34 -34.58 9.43
CA TRP A 392 -10.59 -35.92 8.90
C TRP A 392 -9.43 -36.88 9.13
N ASP A 393 -8.19 -36.42 9.03
CA ASP A 393 -7.01 -37.25 9.32
C ASP A 393 -6.94 -37.61 10.80
N ARG A 394 -7.29 -36.67 11.70
CA ARG A 394 -7.44 -36.94 13.13
C ARG A 394 -8.55 -37.96 13.39
N VAL A 395 -9.74 -37.75 12.84
CA VAL A 395 -10.87 -38.69 12.97
C VAL A 395 -10.52 -40.06 12.40
N ARG A 396 -9.83 -40.13 11.26
CA ARG A 396 -9.39 -41.39 10.67
C ARG A 396 -8.37 -42.10 11.57
N HIS A 397 -7.47 -41.36 12.20
CA HIS A 397 -6.53 -41.90 13.17
C HIS A 397 -7.25 -42.46 14.40
N ASP A 398 -8.14 -41.66 15.01
CA ASP A 398 -8.96 -42.07 16.16
C ASP A 398 -9.83 -43.29 15.83
N MET A 399 -10.45 -43.33 14.65
CA MET A 399 -11.23 -44.48 14.19
C MET A 399 -10.37 -45.73 13.95
N ASN A 400 -9.14 -45.57 13.43
CA ASN A 400 -8.21 -46.68 13.25
C ASN A 400 -7.70 -47.21 14.60
N ASP A 401 -7.44 -46.33 15.56
CA ASP A 401 -7.03 -46.70 16.91
C ASP A 401 -8.16 -47.37 17.69
N TYR A 402 -9.39 -46.86 17.56
CA TYR A 402 -10.59 -47.52 18.07
C TYR A 402 -10.76 -48.93 17.47
N ARG A 403 -10.58 -49.10 16.16
CA ARG A 403 -10.63 -50.42 15.49
C ARG A 403 -9.55 -51.38 16.01
N LYS A 404 -8.34 -50.90 16.25
CA LYS A 404 -7.25 -51.73 16.80
C LYS A 404 -7.53 -52.14 18.25
N GLN A 405 -8.14 -51.25 19.05
CA GLN A 405 -8.54 -51.56 20.42
C GLN A 405 -9.67 -52.59 20.46
N THR A 406 -10.65 -52.50 19.56
CA THR A 406 -11.75 -53.48 19.48
C THR A 406 -11.28 -54.87 19.04
N VAL A 407 -10.34 -54.96 18.09
CA VAL A 407 -9.72 -56.25 17.71
C VAL A 407 -8.95 -56.89 18.88
N ASN A 408 -8.29 -56.08 19.73
CA ASN A 408 -7.62 -56.59 20.94
C ASN A 408 -8.61 -57.06 22.02
N VAL A 409 -9.77 -56.42 22.14
CA VAL A 409 -10.83 -56.84 23.08
C VAL A 409 -11.50 -58.14 22.61
N GLU A 410 -11.73 -58.32 21.31
CA GLU A 410 -12.24 -59.60 20.77
C GLU A 410 -11.25 -60.75 20.93
N GLN A 411 -9.93 -60.49 20.83
CA GLN A 411 -8.91 -61.51 21.13
C GLN A 411 -8.80 -61.86 22.62
N LEU A 412 -9.10 -60.90 23.52
CA LEU A 412 -9.14 -61.14 24.97
C LEU A 412 -10.44 -61.78 25.45
N CYS A 413 -11.57 -61.53 24.77
CA CYS A 413 -12.89 -62.09 25.11
C CYS A 413 -13.23 -63.39 24.36
N GLY A 414 -12.54 -63.71 23.25
CA GLY A 414 -12.72 -64.94 22.48
C GLY A 414 -12.22 -66.23 23.17
N GLY A 415 -11.61 -66.12 24.36
CA GLY A 415 -11.14 -67.26 25.16
C GLY A 415 -12.15 -67.82 26.16
N ALA A 416 -13.32 -67.19 26.34
CA ALA A 416 -14.28 -67.62 27.34
C ALA A 416 -15.71 -67.43 26.82
N LEU A 417 -16.22 -68.41 26.07
CA LEU A 417 -17.63 -68.85 26.03
C LEU A 417 -17.76 -70.00 25.03
N GLY A 418 -17.12 -71.13 25.35
CA GLY A 418 -17.51 -72.44 24.85
C GLY A 418 -18.47 -73.08 25.85
N SER A 419 -19.59 -73.60 25.33
CA SER A 419 -20.62 -74.42 26.00
C SER A 419 -21.65 -73.69 26.88
N ALA A 420 -22.88 -73.55 26.38
CA ALA A 420 -24.01 -74.40 26.76
C ALA A 420 -25.34 -73.90 26.17
N TRP A 421 -26.17 -74.83 25.68
CA TRP A 421 -27.56 -74.70 25.20
C TRP A 421 -27.72 -73.98 23.85
N GLY A 422 -28.40 -74.47 22.82
CA GLY A 422 -29.38 -75.54 22.67
C GLY A 422 -30.28 -75.10 21.51
N VAL A 423 -30.29 -75.88 20.42
CA VAL A 423 -30.96 -75.54 19.15
C VAL A 423 -32.48 -75.41 19.32
N SER A 424 -33.09 -74.34 18.80
CA SER A 424 -34.46 -74.40 18.25
C SER A 424 -34.65 -73.38 17.12
N HIS A 425 -35.18 -73.86 16.00
CA HIS A 425 -35.54 -73.12 14.80
C HIS A 425 -36.79 -72.25 15.01
N CYS A 426 -36.84 -71.05 14.41
CA CYS A 426 -38.03 -70.52 13.73
C CYS A 426 -37.71 -69.29 12.86
N SER A 427 -38.37 -69.25 11.69
CA SER A 427 -38.21 -68.39 10.51
C SER A 427 -38.73 -66.93 10.67
N PRO A 428 -38.57 -66.04 9.66
CA PRO A 428 -38.53 -64.58 9.81
C PRO A 428 -39.92 -63.93 9.71
N PHE A 429 -40.12 -62.83 10.46
CA PHE A 429 -41.32 -62.00 10.34
C PHE A 429 -40.96 -60.59 9.84
N MET A 430 -41.49 -60.27 8.66
CA MET A 430 -41.63 -58.91 8.13
C MET A 430 -42.55 -58.07 9.02
N GLY A 431 -42.22 -56.81 9.21
CA GLY A 431 -43.10 -55.81 9.81
C GLY A 431 -42.61 -54.41 9.51
N GLY A 432 -43.11 -53.81 8.43
CA GLY A 432 -42.85 -52.42 8.09
C GLY A 432 -43.66 -51.45 8.95
N HIS A 433 -43.14 -50.23 9.14
CA HIS A 433 -43.96 -49.06 9.40
C HIS A 433 -43.36 -47.79 8.79
N ARG A 434 -44.28 -46.98 8.26
CA ARG A 434 -44.14 -45.76 7.44
C ARG A 434 -43.70 -44.55 8.27
N GLY A 435 -43.08 -43.55 7.62
CA GLY A 435 -43.05 -42.19 8.18
C GLY A 435 -42.17 -41.15 7.47
N ALA A 436 -42.71 -40.54 6.41
CA ALA A 436 -42.56 -39.14 5.97
C ALA A 436 -41.17 -38.55 5.59
N LYS A 437 -41.08 -38.15 4.31
CA LYS A 437 -40.16 -37.12 3.77
C LYS A 437 -40.79 -35.73 3.93
N PRO A 438 -39.99 -34.65 4.02
CA PRO A 438 -40.38 -33.35 3.48
C PRO A 438 -39.52 -32.95 2.27
N GLN A 439 -40.19 -32.45 1.22
CA GLN A 439 -39.60 -31.79 0.05
C GLN A 439 -39.53 -30.26 0.26
N PRO A 440 -38.76 -29.53 -0.59
CA PRO A 440 -38.29 -28.17 -0.31
C PRO A 440 -39.25 -27.08 -0.79
N ASN A 441 -39.18 -25.91 -0.15
CA ASN A 441 -39.94 -24.72 -0.55
C ASN A 441 -38.98 -23.66 -1.15
N PRO A 442 -39.25 -23.12 -2.35
CA PRO A 442 -38.50 -22.00 -2.93
C PRO A 442 -39.21 -20.66 -2.70
N LEU A 443 -38.48 -19.59 -2.41
CA LEU A 443 -39.02 -18.22 -2.40
C LEU A 443 -38.12 -17.29 -3.21
N ASN A 444 -38.72 -16.79 -4.29
CA ASN A 444 -38.34 -15.66 -5.13
C ASN A 444 -38.23 -14.36 -4.33
N TRP A 445 -37.35 -13.45 -4.80
CA TRP A 445 -37.56 -12.01 -4.69
C TRP A 445 -37.07 -11.32 -5.98
N ASP A 446 -37.98 -10.53 -6.55
CA ASP A 446 -37.75 -9.45 -7.52
C ASP A 446 -36.88 -8.31 -6.97
#